data_AF-A0A3C0UX55-F1
#
_entry.id   AF-A0A3C0UX55-F1
#
_cell.length_a   1.000
_cell.length_b   1.000
_cell.length_c   1.000
_cell.angle_alpha   90.00
_cell.angle_beta   90.00
_cell.angle_gamma   90.00
#
_symmetry.space_group_name_H-M   'P 1'
#
loop_
_entity.id
_entity.type
_entity.pdbx_description
1 polymer ?
#
loop_
_entity_poly.entity_id
_entity_poly.type
_entity_poly.pdbx_seq_one_letter_code
_entity_poly.pdbx_strand_id
1 'polypeptide(L)'
;MAKNADKVEQKVIAWRHDIHQNPELGNREVRTAELIAKHLQSLGIEVKTKVGVTGVVGILKGDKAGPVIALRADMDALPVEEKNGLPFASKVKTMYNGKETSVMHACGHDA
;
A
#
# COMPACT_ATOMS: atom_id res chain seq x y z
N MET A 1 -20.22 -17.56 -4.52
CA MET A 1 -18.81 -17.20 -4.81
C MET A 1 -18.38 -16.14 -3.79
N ALA A 2 -17.10 -16.12 -3.39
CA ALA A 2 -16.46 -15.15 -2.48
C ALA A 2 -16.80 -15.10 -0.96
N LYS A 3 -17.44 -16.11 -0.34
CA LYS A 3 -17.83 -16.11 1.10
C LYS A 3 -16.72 -15.80 2.14
N ASN A 4 -15.44 -15.86 1.76
CA ASN A 4 -14.33 -15.53 2.64
C ASN A 4 -13.78 -14.11 2.43
N ALA A 5 -13.95 -13.52 1.24
CA ALA A 5 -13.55 -12.14 0.99
C ALA A 5 -14.44 -11.17 1.78
N ASP A 6 -15.74 -11.45 1.83
CA ASP A 6 -16.72 -10.67 2.60
C ASP A 6 -16.34 -10.56 4.09
N LYS A 7 -15.65 -11.57 4.64
CA LYS A 7 -15.22 -11.58 6.05
C LYS A 7 -14.09 -10.60 6.35
N VAL A 8 -13.34 -10.18 5.33
CA VAL A 8 -12.21 -9.26 5.48
C VAL A 8 -12.48 -7.89 4.83
N GLU A 9 -13.62 -7.72 4.15
CA GLU A 9 -13.99 -6.49 3.45
C GLU A 9 -13.81 -5.24 4.32
N GLN A 10 -14.34 -5.24 5.55
CA GLN A 10 -14.22 -4.09 6.45
C GLN A 10 -12.77 -3.78 6.83
N LYS A 11 -11.90 -4.80 6.93
CA LYS A 11 -10.46 -4.60 7.18
C LYS A 11 -9.78 -4.02 5.94
N VAL A 12 -10.12 -4.52 4.76
CA VAL A 12 -9.59 -4.00 3.48
C VAL A 12 -9.99 -2.54 3.29
N ILE A 13 -11.25 -2.18 3.55
CA ILE A 13 -11.72 -0.78 3.50
C ILE A 13 -10.93 0.08 4.49
N ALA A 14 -10.70 -0.41 5.72
CA ALA A 14 -9.94 0.33 6.72
C ALA A 14 -8.48 0.54 6.30
N TRP A 15 -7.80 -0.48 5.76
CA TRP A 15 -6.45 -0.34 5.22
C TRP A 15 -6.40 0.65 4.05
N ARG A 16 -7.37 0.53 3.13
CA ARG A 16 -7.47 1.42 1.98
C ARG A 16 -7.64 2.88 2.42
N HIS A 17 -8.54 3.17 3.37
CA HIS A 17 -8.69 4.54 3.88
C HIS A 17 -7.45 5.05 4.61
N ASP A 18 -6.79 4.20 5.39
CA ASP A 18 -5.56 4.57 6.10
C ASP A 18 -4.41 4.90 5.12
N ILE A 19 -4.24 4.12 4.06
CA ILE A 19 -3.25 4.37 3.02
C ILE A 19 -3.64 5.62 2.21
N HIS A 20 -4.92 5.77 1.84
CA HIS A 20 -5.42 6.95 1.11
C HIS A 20 -5.17 8.27 1.86
N GLN A 21 -5.41 8.28 3.17
CA GLN A 21 -5.28 9.47 4.01
C GLN A 21 -3.82 9.85 4.29
N ASN A 22 -2.90 8.90 4.16
CA ASN A 22 -1.48 9.06 4.45
C ASN A 22 -0.61 8.68 3.24
N PRO A 23 -0.81 9.33 2.07
CA PRO A 23 -0.16 8.93 0.83
C PRO A 23 1.31 9.35 0.82
N GLU A 24 2.13 8.56 0.14
CA GLU A 24 3.57 8.78 0.00
C GLU A 24 4.00 8.71 -1.47
N LEU A 25 4.91 9.59 -1.89
CA LEU A 25 5.39 9.62 -3.27
C LEU A 25 6.28 8.40 -3.60
N GLY A 26 6.41 8.14 -4.90
CA GLY A 26 7.34 7.15 -5.47
C GLY A 26 8.74 7.17 -4.83
N ASN A 27 9.21 6.00 -4.38
CA ASN A 27 10.47 5.77 -3.65
C ASN A 27 10.57 6.48 -2.28
N ARG A 28 9.45 6.89 -1.70
CA ARG A 28 9.36 7.55 -0.39
C ARG A 28 8.24 6.97 0.49
N GLU A 29 7.71 5.81 0.12
CA GLU A 29 6.62 5.06 0.73
C GLU A 29 7.06 4.29 1.99
N VAL A 30 7.74 4.97 2.92
CA VAL A 30 8.35 4.34 4.09
C VAL A 30 7.29 3.79 5.03
N ARG A 31 6.28 4.60 5.37
CA ARG A 31 5.19 4.20 6.27
C ARG A 31 4.36 3.08 5.65
N THR A 32 4.05 3.20 4.36
CA THR A 32 3.23 2.23 3.63
C THR A 32 3.95 0.90 3.50
N ALA A 33 5.24 0.90 3.15
CA ALA A 33 6.07 -0.30 3.12
C ALA A 33 6.15 -0.99 4.50
N GLU A 34 6.33 -0.22 5.57
CA GLU A 34 6.35 -0.77 6.94
C GLU A 34 5.01 -1.39 7.35
N LEU A 35 3.89 -0.74 7.01
CA LEU A 35 2.55 -1.25 7.28
C LEU A 35 2.31 -2.60 6.57
N ILE A 36 2.65 -2.67 5.27
CA ILE A 36 2.52 -3.88 4.47
C ILE A 36 3.42 -5.00 5.02
N ALA A 37 4.68 -4.70 5.28
CA ALA A 37 5.64 -5.68 5.79
C ALA A 37 5.20 -6.25 7.14
N LYS A 38 4.77 -5.40 8.07
CA LYS A 38 4.27 -5.80 9.38
C LYS A 38 3.02 -6.67 9.27
N HIS A 39 2.10 -6.32 8.37
CA HIS A 39 0.89 -7.11 8.17
C HIS A 39 1.22 -8.50 7.60
N LEU A 40 2.04 -8.59 6.56
CA LEU A 40 2.47 -9.87 5.98
C LEU A 40 3.20 -10.75 7.00
N GLN A 41 4.11 -10.18 7.80
CA GLN A 41 4.78 -10.89 8.89
C GLN A 41 3.79 -11.42 9.93
N SER A 42 2.75 -10.66 10.27
CA SER A 42 1.71 -11.10 11.22
C SER A 42 0.91 -12.31 10.72
N LEU A 43 0.92 -12.57 9.42
CA LEU A 43 0.30 -13.75 8.80
C LEU A 43 1.27 -14.95 8.71
N GLY A 44 2.50 -14.81 9.21
CA GLY A 44 3.53 -15.85 9.15
C GLY A 44 4.23 -15.95 7.79
N ILE A 45 4.10 -14.93 6.94
CA ILE A 45 4.75 -14.89 5.61
C ILE A 45 6.21 -14.45 5.77
N GLU A 46 7.13 -15.07 5.01
CA GLU A 46 8.50 -14.59 4.88
C GLU A 46 8.50 -13.26 4.11
N VAL A 47 9.06 -12.21 4.69
CA VAL A 47 9.03 -10.86 4.09
C VAL A 47 10.44 -10.33 3.87
N LYS A 48 10.69 -9.83 2.66
CA LYS A 48 11.88 -9.05 2.30
C LYS A 48 11.46 -7.59 2.09
N THR A 49 12.06 -6.70 2.87
CA THR A 49 11.87 -5.24 2.78
C THR A 49 13.03 -4.57 2.07
N LYS A 50 12.88 -3.29 1.69
CA LYS A 50 13.93 -2.50 1.03
C LYS A 50 14.39 -3.12 -0.29
N VAL A 51 13.47 -3.75 -1.02
CA VAL A 51 13.73 -4.19 -2.39
C VAL A 51 13.68 -2.96 -3.29
N GLY A 52 14.81 -2.61 -3.90
CA GLY A 52 14.98 -1.28 -4.51
C GLY A 52 15.16 -0.22 -3.41
N VAL A 53 14.11 0.56 -3.13
CA VAL A 53 14.12 1.58 -2.07
C VAL A 53 13.13 1.19 -0.96
N THR A 54 11.85 1.12 -1.30
CA THR A 54 10.73 0.88 -0.37
C THR A 54 9.99 -0.43 -0.64
N GLY A 55 10.32 -1.15 -1.72
CA GLY A 55 9.61 -2.35 -2.13
C GLY A 55 9.57 -3.45 -1.07
N VAL A 56 8.43 -4.15 -1.01
CA VAL A 56 8.16 -5.28 -0.10
C VAL A 56 7.83 -6.52 -0.93
N VAL A 57 8.49 -7.63 -0.64
CA VAL A 57 8.21 -8.94 -1.27
C VAL A 57 7.85 -9.94 -0.18
N GLY A 58 6.62 -10.45 -0.22
CA GLY A 58 6.16 -11.56 0.60
C GLY A 58 6.29 -12.90 -0.13
N ILE A 59 6.85 -13.91 0.53
CA ILE A 59 7.01 -15.26 -0.01
C ILE A 59 6.11 -16.22 0.77
N LEU A 60 5.04 -16.67 0.13
CA LEU A 60 4.15 -17.70 0.66
C LEU A 60 4.48 -19.04 0.02
N LYS A 61 5.07 -19.95 0.80
CA LYS A 61 5.44 -21.30 0.35
C LYS A 61 4.35 -22.30 0.76
N GLY A 62 3.78 -23.00 -0.22
CA GLY A 62 2.87 -24.12 0.05
C GLY A 62 3.62 -25.40 0.43
N ASP A 63 2.88 -26.40 0.91
CA ASP A 63 3.45 -27.66 1.43
C ASP A 63 3.93 -28.63 0.34
N LYS A 64 3.59 -28.36 -0.93
CA LYS A 64 3.92 -29.23 -2.07
C LYS A 64 4.84 -28.50 -3.04
N ALA A 65 5.75 -29.27 -3.64
CA ALA A 65 6.56 -28.78 -4.76
C ALA A 65 5.64 -28.39 -5.93
N GLY A 66 5.98 -27.31 -6.63
CA GLY A 66 5.16 -26.79 -7.72
C GLY A 66 5.74 -25.51 -8.34
N PRO A 67 5.05 -24.96 -9.35
CA PRO A 67 5.46 -23.72 -10.00
C PRO A 67 5.36 -22.51 -9.06
N VAL A 68 6.10 -21.45 -9.39
CA VAL A 68 6.07 -20.15 -8.69
C VAL A 68 5.32 -19.14 -9.54
N ILE A 69 4.40 -18.39 -8.92
CA ILE A 69 3.70 -17.26 -9.52
C ILE A 69 3.89 -16.00 -8.69
N ALA A 70 3.72 -14.83 -9.29
CA ALA A 70 3.78 -13.54 -8.59
C ALA A 70 2.46 -12.78 -8.74
N LEU A 71 2.01 -12.18 -7.63
CA LEU A 71 0.95 -11.18 -7.60
C LEU A 71 1.60 -9.84 -7.29
N ARG A 72 1.17 -8.77 -7.97
CA ARG A 72 1.79 -7.45 -7.89
C ARG A 72 0.73 -6.40 -7.65
N ALA A 73 1.02 -5.51 -6.70
CA ALA A 73 0.27 -4.29 -6.41
C ALA A 73 1.26 -3.14 -6.23
N ASP A 74 0.81 -1.94 -6.57
CA ASP A 74 1.56 -0.69 -6.54
C ASP A 74 1.11 0.05 -5.27
N MET A 75 1.96 0.88 -4.68
CA MET A 75 1.64 1.53 -3.39
C MET A 75 2.00 3.02 -3.34
N ASP A 76 2.49 3.59 -4.44
CA ASP A 76 2.89 4.99 -4.50
C ASP A 76 1.71 5.92 -4.82
N ALA A 77 1.83 7.16 -4.37
CA ALA A 77 0.91 8.25 -4.64
C ALA A 77 1.52 9.29 -5.58
N LEU A 78 0.70 10.27 -5.97
CA LEU A 78 1.06 11.31 -6.93
C LEU A 78 1.10 12.71 -6.29
N PRO A 79 1.93 13.63 -6.85
CA PRO A 79 2.06 15.01 -6.38
C PRO A 79 0.88 15.88 -6.87
N VAL A 80 -0.32 15.53 -6.43
CA VAL A 80 -1.59 16.16 -6.83
C VAL A 80 -2.41 16.52 -5.59
N GLU A 81 -3.11 17.64 -5.65
CA GLU A 81 -4.06 18.05 -4.62
C GLU A 81 -5.36 17.25 -4.73
N GLU A 82 -5.77 16.65 -3.61
CA GLU A 82 -7.07 16.01 -3.50
C GLU A 82 -8.18 17.06 -3.36
N LYS A 83 -9.19 16.98 -4.24
CA LYS A 83 -10.29 17.96 -4.31
C LYS A 83 -11.64 17.44 -3.83
N ASN A 84 -11.70 16.18 -3.40
CA ASN A 84 -12.94 15.61 -2.89
C ASN A 84 -13.12 15.97 -1.40
N GLY A 85 -14.32 15.75 -0.88
CA GLY A 85 -14.67 15.99 0.53
C GLY A 85 -14.75 14.72 1.36
N LEU A 86 -14.03 13.65 0.98
CA LEU A 86 -14.12 12.38 1.69
C LEU A 86 -13.53 12.49 3.10
N PRO A 87 -14.08 11.78 4.11
CA PRO A 87 -13.58 11.85 5.48
C PRO A 87 -12.10 11.44 5.63
N PHE A 88 -11.62 10.62 4.70
CA PHE A 88 -10.26 10.08 4.63
C PHE A 88 -9.42 10.74 3.52
N ALA A 89 -9.87 11.88 2.97
CA ALA A 89 -9.10 12.63 1.99
C ALA A 89 -7.73 13.02 2.56
N SER A 90 -6.70 12.89 1.75
CA SER A 90 -5.34 13.29 2.08
C SER A 90 -5.27 14.79 2.35
N LYS A 91 -4.49 15.13 3.37
CA LYS A 91 -4.05 16.50 3.68
C LYS A 91 -2.53 16.61 3.67
N VAL A 92 -1.85 15.55 3.21
CA VAL A 92 -0.39 15.46 3.23
C VAL A 92 0.20 16.41 2.19
N LYS A 93 1.25 17.11 2.61
CA LYS A 93 2.11 17.91 1.75
C LYS A 93 3.55 17.47 1.92
N THR A 94 4.33 17.55 0.85
CA THR A 94 5.76 17.22 0.85
C THR A 94 6.52 18.10 -0.15
N MET A 95 7.84 17.98 -0.18
CA MET A 95 8.68 18.63 -1.17
C MET A 95 8.87 17.74 -2.40
N TYR A 96 8.44 18.22 -3.56
CA TYR A 96 8.66 17.57 -4.85
C TYR A 96 9.21 18.58 -5.85
N ASN A 97 10.32 18.25 -6.51
CA ASN A 97 11.03 19.13 -7.45
C ASN A 97 11.26 20.56 -6.91
N GLY A 98 11.65 20.68 -5.63
CA GLY A 98 11.92 21.97 -4.99
C GLY A 98 10.69 22.80 -4.61
N LYS A 99 9.48 22.23 -4.70
CA LYS A 99 8.23 22.92 -4.36
C LYS A 99 7.41 22.12 -3.34
N GLU A 100 6.79 22.83 -2.39
CA GLU A 100 5.76 22.24 -1.53
C GLU A 100 4.55 21.82 -2.38
N THR A 101 4.20 20.55 -2.33
CA THR A 101 3.18 19.93 -3.17
C THR A 101 2.31 18.99 -2.33
N SER A 102 0.99 19.05 -2.54
CA SER A 102 0.04 18.10 -1.96
C SER A 102 0.25 16.70 -2.54
N VAL A 103 -0.11 15.67 -1.78
CA VAL A 103 0.04 14.27 -2.19
C VAL A 103 -1.30 13.56 -2.10
N MET A 104 -1.65 12.75 -3.11
CA MET A 104 -2.91 11.99 -3.16
C MET A 104 -2.71 10.65 -3.89
N HIS A 105 -3.37 9.60 -3.41
CA HIS A 105 -3.61 8.39 -4.22
C HIS A 105 -4.66 8.64 -5.32
N ALA A 106 -4.24 9.31 -6.39
CA ALA A 106 -5.11 9.65 -7.52
C ALA A 106 -5.28 8.52 -8.56
N CYS A 107 -4.51 7.43 -8.43
CA CYS A 107 -4.54 6.26 -9.34
C CYS A 107 -5.06 4.96 -8.70
N GLY A 108 -5.48 4.99 -7.43
CA GLY A 108 -6.05 3.82 -6.76
C GLY A 108 -5.04 2.80 -6.21
N HIS A 109 -3.77 3.18 -6.05
CA HIS A 109 -2.71 2.31 -5.48
C HIS A 109 -2.88 2.04 -3.97
N ASP A 110 -3.91 2.60 -3.36
CA ASP A 110 -4.34 2.36 -1.99
C ASP A 110 -5.30 1.16 -1.84
N ALA A 111 -5.75 0.55 -2.95
CA ALA A 111 -6.82 -0.47 -2.99
C ALA A 111 -6.33 -1.89 -3.30
#